data_AF-A0A847EL25-F1
#
_entry.id   AF-A0A847EL25-F1
#
_cell.length_a   1.000
_cell.length_b   1.000
_cell.length_c   1.000
_cell.angle_alpha   90.00
_cell.angle_beta   90.00
_cell.angle_gamma   90.00
#
_symmetry.space_group_name_H-M   'P 1'
#
loop_
_entity.id
_entity.type
_entity.pdbx_description
1 polymer ?
#
loop_
_entity_poly.entity_id
_entity_poly.type
_entity_poly.pdbx_seq_one_letter_code
_entity_poly.pdbx_strand_id
1 'polypeptide(L)'
;MSKTFRTIDAETVRTLKLIMTDVDGTLLASGQDVDSDVEDTLHLLQQVGIVVGLVSGRTMKELETMAVKLGLQGPIIAENGGVAKCRAGEPLFELGYSRHDAEESFAALRRVFPESITGRQDNEDRLIDIVIRVNGISPHLILKHIGSTQLLDSGYIM
;
A
#
# COMPACT_ATOMS: atom_id res chain seq x y z
N MET A 1 7.25 9.16 -19.19
CA MET A 1 5.89 9.71 -19.30
C MET A 1 4.90 8.60 -18.98
N SER A 2 4.05 8.79 -17.97
CA SER A 2 2.94 7.86 -17.70
C SER A 2 1.87 8.01 -18.79
N LYS A 3 1.33 6.90 -19.27
CA LYS A 3 0.15 6.88 -20.14
C LYS A 3 -1.00 6.28 -19.34
N THR A 4 -2.12 6.98 -19.30
CA THR A 4 -3.35 6.50 -18.67
C THR A 4 -4.29 6.02 -19.75
N PHE A 5 -4.85 4.83 -19.57
CA PHE A 5 -5.77 4.21 -20.51
C PHE A 5 -7.12 4.03 -19.82
N ARG A 6 -8.21 4.47 -20.47
CA ARG A 6 -9.58 4.04 -20.08
C ARG A 6 -9.95 2.70 -20.70
N THR A 7 -9.35 2.41 -21.85
CA THR A 7 -9.47 1.17 -22.60
C THR A 7 -8.11 0.83 -23.17
N ILE A 8 -7.72 -0.44 -23.12
CA ILE A 8 -6.46 -0.93 -23.67
C ILE A 8 -6.83 -1.78 -24.90
N ASP A 9 -6.19 -1.52 -26.03
CA ASP A 9 -6.43 -2.28 -27.26
C ASP A 9 -5.85 -3.71 -27.16
N ALA A 10 -6.38 -4.62 -27.98
CA ALA A 10 -6.02 -6.03 -27.92
C ALA A 10 -4.54 -6.31 -28.25
N GLU A 11 -3.88 -5.46 -29.04
CA GLU A 11 -2.46 -5.61 -29.35
C GLU A 11 -1.62 -5.29 -28.12
N THR A 12 -1.91 -4.17 -27.45
CA THR A 12 -1.26 -3.79 -26.19
C THR A 12 -1.50 -4.85 -25.10
N VAL A 13 -2.73 -5.35 -24.92
CA VAL A 13 -3.04 -6.39 -23.92
C VAL A 13 -2.18 -7.64 -24.12
N ARG A 14 -1.93 -8.07 -25.37
CA ARG A 14 -1.10 -9.25 -25.67
C ARG A 14 0.37 -9.09 -25.27
N THR A 15 0.83 -7.86 -25.04
CA THR A 15 2.20 -7.59 -24.60
C THR A 15 2.34 -7.49 -23.08
N LEU A 16 1.21 -7.46 -22.34
CA LEU A 16 1.22 -7.35 -20.88
C LEU A 16 1.75 -8.65 -20.26
N LYS A 17 2.69 -8.49 -19.33
CA LYS A 17 3.28 -9.60 -18.55
C LYS A 17 3.07 -9.45 -17.06
N LEU A 18 2.78 -8.23 -16.60
CA LEU A 18 2.63 -7.89 -15.19
C LEU A 18 1.48 -6.90 -15.04
N ILE A 19 0.58 -7.20 -14.10
CA ILE A 19 -0.42 -6.27 -13.59
C ILE A 19 -0.12 -6.05 -12.11
N MET A 20 0.05 -4.79 -11.73
CA MET A 20 0.11 -4.39 -10.32
C MET A 20 -1.17 -3.63 -10.02
N THR A 21 -1.90 -4.05 -9.00
CA THR A 21 -3.17 -3.44 -8.61
C THR A 21 -3.13 -2.95 -7.19
N ASP A 22 -3.77 -1.80 -6.97
CA ASP A 22 -4.11 -1.37 -5.62
C ASP A 22 -5.27 -2.21 -5.06
N VAL A 23 -5.45 -2.13 -3.74
CA VAL A 23 -6.40 -2.91 -2.98
C VAL A 23 -7.61 -2.06 -2.63
N ASP A 24 -7.44 -1.07 -1.77
CA ASP A 24 -8.53 -0.27 -1.22
C ASP A 24 -9.11 0.67 -2.29
N GLY A 25 -10.38 0.50 -2.63
CA GLY A 25 -11.04 1.34 -3.65
C GLY A 25 -10.67 0.96 -5.08
N THR A 26 -9.91 -0.13 -5.25
CA THR A 26 -9.51 -0.69 -6.55
C THR A 26 -9.98 -2.14 -6.68
N LEU A 27 -9.34 -3.10 -5.98
CA LEU A 27 -9.85 -4.47 -5.91
C LEU A 27 -11.05 -4.60 -4.97
N LEU A 28 -11.05 -3.83 -3.89
CA LEU A 28 -12.15 -3.79 -2.94
C LEU A 28 -13.05 -2.59 -3.24
N ALA A 29 -14.23 -2.86 -3.78
CA ALA A 29 -15.22 -1.82 -4.05
C ALA A 29 -15.80 -1.23 -2.76
N SER A 30 -16.18 -2.09 -1.80
CA SER A 30 -16.57 -1.71 -0.44
C SER A 30 -16.46 -2.92 0.50
N GLY A 31 -15.87 -2.75 1.67
CA GLY A 31 -15.73 -3.83 2.66
C GLY A 31 -14.36 -4.51 2.64
N GLN A 32 -14.32 -5.77 3.08
CA GLN A 32 -13.06 -6.51 3.31
C GLN A 32 -12.82 -7.65 2.31
N ASP A 33 -13.84 -8.03 1.53
CA ASP A 33 -13.78 -9.17 0.62
C ASP A 33 -13.78 -8.73 -0.85
N VAL A 34 -13.11 -9.53 -1.67
CA VAL A 34 -13.05 -9.37 -3.12
C VAL A 34 -14.27 -10.05 -3.73
N ASP A 35 -14.91 -9.41 -4.70
CA ASP A 35 -16.04 -10.00 -5.41
C ASP A 35 -15.60 -11.23 -6.22
N SER A 36 -16.46 -12.26 -6.31
CA SER A 36 -16.13 -13.50 -7.03
C SER A 36 -15.71 -13.26 -8.47
N ASP A 37 -16.35 -12.31 -9.16
CA ASP A 37 -16.04 -11.97 -10.55
C ASP A 37 -14.63 -11.40 -10.69
N VAL A 38 -14.15 -10.67 -9.67
CA VAL A 38 -12.78 -10.16 -9.62
C VAL A 38 -11.83 -11.33 -9.37
N GLU A 39 -12.13 -12.23 -8.43
CA GLU A 39 -11.32 -13.43 -8.20
C GLU A 39 -11.18 -14.28 -9.47
N ASP A 40 -12.27 -14.55 -10.18
CA ASP A 40 -12.28 -15.31 -11.43
C ASP A 40 -11.43 -14.63 -12.52
N THR A 41 -11.52 -13.29 -12.61
CA THR A 41 -10.72 -12.50 -13.54
C THR A 41 -9.22 -12.60 -13.22
N LEU A 42 -8.85 -12.50 -11.94
CA LEU A 42 -7.46 -12.65 -11.49
C LEU A 42 -6.90 -14.03 -11.84
N HIS A 43 -7.71 -15.09 -11.68
CA HIS A 43 -7.32 -16.44 -12.07
C HIS A 43 -7.13 -16.57 -13.59
N LEU A 44 -8.05 -16.03 -14.39
CA LEU A 44 -7.96 -16.07 -15.85
C LEU A 44 -6.71 -15.35 -16.37
N LEU A 45 -6.38 -14.19 -15.81
CA LEU A 45 -5.16 -13.44 -16.15
C LEU A 45 -3.91 -14.29 -15.91
N GLN A 46 -3.84 -14.97 -14.77
CA GLN A 46 -2.71 -15.85 -14.46
C GLN A 46 -2.64 -17.06 -15.39
N GLN A 47 -3.77 -17.65 -15.77
CA GLN A 47 -3.82 -18.78 -16.72
C GLN A 47 -3.28 -18.43 -18.11
N VAL A 48 -3.44 -17.18 -18.55
CA VAL A 48 -2.88 -16.69 -19.83
C VAL A 48 -1.44 -16.19 -19.70
N GLY A 49 -0.80 -16.40 -18.55
CA GLY A 49 0.62 -16.09 -18.31
C GLY A 49 0.89 -14.66 -17.85
N ILE A 50 -0.13 -13.92 -17.42
CA ILE A 50 0.05 -12.58 -16.84
C ILE A 50 0.28 -12.74 -15.33
N VAL A 51 1.41 -12.23 -14.85
CA VAL A 51 1.69 -12.17 -13.42
C VAL A 51 0.87 -11.06 -12.79
N VAL A 52 0.23 -11.32 -11.66
CA VAL A 52 -0.53 -10.30 -10.92
C VAL A 52 0.04 -10.11 -9.53
N GLY A 53 0.32 -8.85 -9.18
CA GLY A 53 0.85 -8.43 -7.89
C GLY A 53 0.03 -7.30 -7.25
N LEU A 54 0.32 -7.01 -5.99
CA LEU A 54 -0.39 -6.01 -5.17
C LEU A 54 0.51 -4.80 -4.87
N VAL A 55 -0.06 -3.60 -4.88
CA VAL A 55 0.58 -2.33 -4.48
C VAL A 55 -0.37 -1.55 -3.59
N SER A 56 -0.11 -1.37 -2.30
CA SER A 56 -1.03 -0.65 -1.43
C SER A 56 -0.36 0.04 -0.22
N GLY A 57 -1.09 0.93 0.44
CA GLY A 57 -0.72 1.53 1.73
C GLY A 57 -0.91 0.61 2.95
N ARG A 58 -1.49 -0.56 2.75
CA ARG A 58 -1.63 -1.63 3.77
C ARG A 58 -0.27 -2.18 4.20
N THR A 59 -0.26 -2.91 5.32
CA THR A 59 0.94 -3.59 5.82
C THR A 59 1.35 -4.76 4.93
N MET A 60 2.63 -5.14 4.98
CA MET A 60 3.13 -6.31 4.24
C MET A 60 2.35 -7.59 4.63
N LYS A 61 2.08 -7.76 5.92
CA LYS A 61 1.33 -8.90 6.47
C LYS A 61 -0.07 -9.02 5.88
N GLU A 62 -0.81 -7.90 5.79
CA GLU A 62 -2.14 -7.87 5.19
C GLU A 62 -2.09 -8.22 3.70
N LEU A 63 -1.16 -7.64 2.95
CA LEU A 63 -1.04 -7.91 1.51
C LEU A 63 -0.58 -9.33 1.21
N GLU A 64 0.33 -9.90 2.01
CA GLU A 64 0.70 -11.32 1.86
C GLU A 64 -0.47 -12.25 2.14
N THR A 65 -1.25 -11.98 3.18
CA THR A 65 -2.45 -12.77 3.50
C THR A 65 -3.45 -12.72 2.33
N MET A 66 -3.65 -11.54 1.76
CA MET A 66 -4.51 -11.36 0.59
C MET A 66 -3.96 -12.06 -0.66
N ALA A 67 -2.67 -11.91 -0.96
CA ALA A 67 -2.04 -12.56 -2.10
C ALA A 67 -2.15 -14.09 -2.01
N VAL A 68 -1.97 -14.66 -0.82
CA VAL A 68 -2.16 -16.09 -0.58
C VAL A 68 -3.62 -16.50 -0.76
N LYS A 69 -4.58 -15.75 -0.20
CA LYS A 69 -6.02 -16.02 -0.34
C LYS A 69 -6.47 -16.04 -1.81
N LEU A 70 -5.96 -15.09 -2.60
CA LEU A 70 -6.29 -14.91 -4.02
C LEU A 70 -5.42 -15.74 -4.97
N GLY A 71 -4.47 -16.52 -4.46
CA GLY A 71 -3.55 -17.32 -5.28
C GLY A 71 -2.66 -16.49 -6.21
N LEU A 72 -2.28 -15.27 -5.80
CA LEU A 72 -1.45 -14.36 -6.59
C LEU A 72 0.04 -14.71 -6.45
N GLN A 73 0.73 -14.75 -7.60
CA GLN A 73 2.16 -15.11 -7.65
C GLN A 73 3.09 -13.93 -7.94
N GLY A 74 2.56 -12.72 -8.05
CA GLY A 74 3.35 -11.53 -8.37
C GLY A 74 3.93 -10.80 -7.16
N PRO A 75 4.64 -9.69 -7.44
CA PRO A 75 5.25 -8.85 -6.42
C PRO A 75 4.23 -8.25 -5.48
N ILE A 76 4.68 -7.95 -4.27
CA ILE A 76 3.89 -7.27 -3.24
C ILE A 76 4.66 -6.03 -2.83
N ILE A 77 4.02 -4.87 -2.95
CA ILE A 77 4.55 -3.57 -2.53
C ILE A 77 3.57 -3.01 -1.49
N ALA A 78 4.06 -2.84 -0.26
CA ALA A 78 3.26 -2.41 0.88
C ALA A 78 3.80 -1.09 1.45
N GLU A 79 3.08 -0.53 2.43
CA GLU A 79 3.46 0.69 3.16
C GLU A 79 3.83 1.84 2.22
N ASN A 80 2.95 2.08 1.24
CA ASN A 80 3.08 3.16 0.25
C ASN A 80 4.37 3.08 -0.60
N GLY A 81 4.92 1.87 -0.76
CA GLY A 81 6.17 1.65 -1.49
C GLY A 81 7.42 1.57 -0.61
N GLY A 82 7.26 1.69 0.72
CA GLY A 82 8.37 1.59 1.67
C GLY A 82 8.93 0.18 1.82
N VAL A 83 8.15 -0.85 1.50
CA VAL A 83 8.59 -2.25 1.55
C VAL A 83 8.07 -3.06 0.37
N ALA A 84 8.85 -4.07 -0.05
CA ALA A 84 8.47 -4.93 -1.16
C ALA A 84 8.97 -6.37 -1.00
N LYS A 85 8.25 -7.32 -1.62
CA LYS A 85 8.63 -8.72 -1.80
C LYS A 85 8.42 -9.14 -3.25
N CYS A 86 9.24 -10.07 -3.75
CA CYS A 86 9.02 -10.70 -5.06
C CYS A 86 7.69 -11.47 -5.13
N ARG A 87 7.30 -12.09 -4.01
CA ARG A 87 6.08 -12.88 -3.84
C ARG A 87 5.84 -13.12 -2.34
N ALA A 88 4.61 -13.49 -1.98
CA ALA A 88 4.28 -13.94 -0.62
C ALA A 88 5.22 -15.07 -0.15
N GLY A 89 5.71 -14.95 1.08
CA GLY A 89 6.64 -15.90 1.69
C GLY A 89 8.11 -15.72 1.31
N GLU A 90 8.43 -14.82 0.37
CA GLU A 90 9.81 -14.49 0.03
C GLU A 90 10.38 -13.37 0.94
N PRO A 91 11.72 -13.23 1.02
CA PRO A 91 12.34 -12.15 1.79
C PRO A 91 11.97 -10.75 1.29
N LEU A 92 12.04 -9.78 2.20
CA LEU A 92 11.92 -8.36 1.85
C LEU A 92 13.10 -7.90 1.00
N PHE A 93 12.82 -6.99 0.07
CA PHE A 93 13.85 -6.21 -0.60
C PHE A 93 14.45 -5.17 0.34
N GLU A 94 15.77 -5.01 0.28
CA GLU A 94 16.48 -3.93 0.96
C GLU A 94 16.39 -2.66 0.10
N LEU A 95 15.40 -1.82 0.41
CA LEU A 95 15.17 -0.55 -0.29
C LEU A 95 15.92 0.64 0.34
N GLY A 96 16.63 0.42 1.44
CA GLY A 96 17.42 1.44 2.14
C GLY A 96 16.63 2.41 3.01
N TYR A 97 15.33 2.16 3.22
CA TYR A 97 14.51 2.95 4.14
C TYR A 97 14.70 2.49 5.59
N SER A 98 14.59 3.45 6.51
CA SER A 98 14.62 3.21 7.95
C SER A 98 13.33 3.71 8.58
N ARG A 99 12.79 2.94 9.52
CA ARG A 99 11.64 3.34 10.34
C ARG A 99 11.96 4.49 11.30
N HIS A 100 13.24 4.66 11.62
CA HIS A 100 13.70 5.56 12.67
C HIS A 100 13.18 6.99 12.49
N ASP A 101 13.33 7.57 11.30
CA ASP A 101 12.88 8.94 11.01
C ASP A 101 11.36 9.10 11.24
N ALA A 102 10.57 8.08 10.88
CA ALA A 102 9.12 8.09 11.10
C ALA A 102 8.78 8.03 12.59
N GLU A 103 9.49 7.21 13.37
CA GLU A 103 9.33 7.12 14.83
C GLU A 103 9.69 8.43 15.53
N GLU A 104 10.81 9.06 15.16
CA GLU A 104 11.23 10.34 15.72
C GLU A 104 10.21 11.43 15.42
N SER A 105 9.76 11.52 14.16
CA SER A 105 8.71 12.45 13.75
C SER A 105 7.39 12.19 14.48
N PHE A 106 6.98 10.93 14.63
CA PHE A 106 5.76 10.58 15.38
C PHE A 106 5.88 10.95 16.86
N ALA A 107 7.02 10.70 17.49
CA ALA A 107 7.27 11.09 18.88
C ALA A 107 7.26 12.62 19.05
N ALA A 108 7.84 13.37 18.12
CA ALA A 108 7.79 14.83 18.13
C ALA A 108 6.34 15.34 18.00
N LEU A 109 5.58 14.80 17.05
CA LEU A 109 4.17 15.14 16.86
C LEU A 109 3.32 14.83 18.08
N ARG A 110 3.53 13.69 18.75
CA ARG A 110 2.83 13.32 19.98
C ARG A 110 3.13 14.25 21.16
N ARG A 111 4.33 14.84 21.23
CA ARG A 111 4.70 15.83 22.26
C ARG A 111 4.01 17.18 22.02
N VAL A 112 3.94 17.60 20.75
CA VAL A 112 3.38 18.91 20.39
C VAL A 112 1.85 18.88 20.32
N PHE A 113 1.27 17.75 19.90
CA PHE A 113 -0.16 17.60 19.61
C PHE A 113 -0.76 16.32 20.24
N PRO A 114 -0.68 16.13 21.57
CA PRO A 114 -1.04 14.87 22.23
C PRO A 114 -2.50 14.44 22.04
N GLU A 115 -3.42 15.41 21.96
CA GLU A 115 -4.87 15.18 21.82
C GLU A 115 -5.34 15.11 20.36
N SER A 116 -4.51 15.60 19.43
CA SER A 116 -4.88 15.74 18.03
C SER A 116 -4.20 14.73 17.11
N ILE A 117 -3.12 14.10 17.57
CA ILE A 117 -2.37 13.10 16.80
C ILE A 117 -2.34 11.78 17.57
N THR A 118 -2.87 10.74 16.96
CA THR A 118 -2.83 9.36 17.47
C THR A 118 -2.29 8.41 16.41
N GLY A 119 -1.62 7.34 16.84
CA GLY A 119 -1.20 6.27 15.93
C GLY A 119 -2.35 5.30 15.66
N ARG A 120 -2.40 4.72 14.46
CA ARG A 120 -3.26 3.55 14.24
C ARG A 120 -2.66 2.29 14.90
N GLN A 121 -3.54 1.31 15.16
CA GLN A 121 -3.15 0.03 15.75
C GLN A 121 -2.25 -0.82 14.84
N ASP A 122 -2.49 -0.82 13.53
CA ASP A 122 -1.68 -1.55 12.54
C ASP A 122 -0.24 -1.03 12.42
N ASN A 123 0.11 0.08 13.08
CA ASN A 123 1.50 0.49 13.22
C ASN A 123 2.37 -0.60 13.87
N GLU A 124 1.81 -1.48 14.69
CA GLU A 124 2.55 -2.60 15.27
C GLU A 124 3.04 -3.60 14.20
N ASP A 125 2.30 -3.75 13.10
CA ASP A 125 2.61 -4.65 11.99
C ASP A 125 3.35 -3.94 10.83
N ARG A 126 3.50 -2.61 10.90
CA ARG A 126 4.26 -1.81 9.90
C ARG A 126 5.75 -1.92 10.12
N LEU A 127 6.53 -1.82 9.05
CA LEU A 127 7.98 -2.02 9.04
C LEU A 127 8.76 -0.72 8.89
N ILE A 128 8.28 0.22 8.08
CA ILE A 128 8.99 1.45 7.70
C ILE A 128 8.16 2.70 7.98
N ASP A 129 6.86 2.69 7.69
CA ASP A 129 6.03 3.88 7.90
C ASP A 129 5.26 3.86 9.24
N ILE A 130 4.67 5.02 9.55
CA ILE A 130 3.76 5.21 10.68
C ILE A 130 2.54 5.95 10.18
N VAL A 131 1.37 5.36 10.36
CA VAL A 131 0.10 5.99 10.04
C VAL A 131 -0.45 6.68 11.28
N ILE A 132 -0.79 7.96 11.09
CA ILE A 132 -1.36 8.80 12.12
C ILE A 132 -2.80 9.16 11.78
N ARG A 133 -3.65 9.31 12.81
CA ARG A 133 -4.92 10.02 12.70
C ARG A 133 -4.70 11.44 13.20
N VAL A 134 -5.25 12.39 12.45
CA VAL A 134 -5.11 13.82 12.71
C VAL A 134 -6.50 14.40 12.96
N ASN A 135 -6.67 15.10 14.09
CA ASN A 135 -7.91 15.76 14.46
C ASN A 135 -7.69 17.28 14.61
N GLY A 136 -8.30 18.06 13.71
CA GLY A 136 -8.32 19.53 13.79
C GLY A 136 -6.98 20.21 13.51
N ILE A 137 -5.98 19.51 12.96
CA ILE A 137 -4.67 20.07 12.61
C ILE A 137 -4.47 20.05 11.10
N SER A 138 -4.04 21.19 10.56
CA SER A 138 -3.68 21.27 9.14
C SER A 138 -2.35 20.54 8.84
N PRO A 139 -2.22 19.89 7.67
CA PRO A 139 -0.95 19.26 7.26
C PRO A 139 0.26 20.20 7.30
N HIS A 140 0.06 21.50 7.01
CA HIS A 140 1.12 22.50 7.08
C HIS A 140 1.72 22.66 8.48
N LEU A 141 0.94 22.48 9.55
CA LEU A 141 1.46 22.52 10.91
C LEU A 141 2.26 21.26 11.23
N ILE A 142 1.82 20.09 10.77
CA ILE A 142 2.55 18.83 10.92
C ILE A 142 3.93 18.93 10.28
N LEU A 143 4.02 19.46 9.05
CA LEU A 143 5.27 19.63 8.31
C LEU A 143 6.32 20.50 9.05
N LYS A 144 5.92 21.34 10.00
CA LYS A 144 6.86 22.15 10.81
C LYS A 144 7.54 21.37 11.94
N HIS A 145 7.00 20.20 12.26
CA HIS A 145 7.38 19.40 13.43
C HIS A 145 7.90 18.01 13.08
N ILE A 146 7.91 17.64 11.80
CA ILE A 146 8.55 16.42 11.31
C ILE A 146 9.91 16.77 10.70
N GLY A 147 10.87 15.86 10.81
CA GLY A 147 12.25 16.06 10.33
C GLY A 147 12.39 15.85 8.82
N SER A 148 13.26 14.93 8.42
CA SER A 148 13.44 14.47 7.04
C SER A 148 12.27 13.62 6.51
N THR A 149 11.32 13.25 7.36
CA THR A 149 10.22 12.35 7.03
C THR A 149 9.26 12.98 6.03
N GLN A 150 8.85 12.18 5.04
CA GLN A 150 7.79 12.57 4.11
C GLN A 150 6.42 12.40 4.76
N LEU A 151 5.56 13.40 4.62
CA LEU A 151 4.14 13.30 5.00
C LEU A 151 3.33 12.96 3.76
N LEU A 152 2.64 11.81 3.79
CA LEU A 152 1.74 11.37 2.73
C LEU A 152 0.30 11.45 3.24
N ASP A 153 -0.57 12.07 2.46
CA ASP A 153 -2.02 11.97 2.65
C ASP A 153 -2.49 10.68 1.97
N SER A 154 -3.06 9.75 2.74
CA SER A 154 -3.53 8.48 2.19
C SER A 154 -4.73 8.67 1.26
N GLY A 155 -5.38 9.84 1.25
CA GLY A 155 -6.61 10.10 0.48
C GLY A 155 -7.83 9.29 0.96
N TYR A 156 -7.59 8.33 1.86
CA TYR A 156 -8.57 7.47 2.51
C TYR A 156 -8.99 8.12 3.82
N ILE A 157 -9.85 9.13 3.70
CA ILE A 157 -10.58 9.70 4.81
C ILE A 157 -11.78 8.78 5.06
N MET A 158 -11.73 7.97 6.12
CA MET A 158 -12.93 7.40 6.75
C MET A 158 -13.45 8.38 7.79
#